data_AF-A0A9C6XRS4-F1
#
_entry.id   AF-A0A9C6XRS4-F1
#
_cell.length_a   1.000
_cell.length_b   1.000
_cell.length_c   1.000
_cell.angle_alpha   90.00
_cell.angle_beta   90.00
_cell.angle_gamma   90.00
#
_symmetry.space_group_name_H-M   'P 1'
#
loop_
_entity.id
_entity.type
_entity.pdbx_description
1 polymer ?
#
loop_
_entity_poly.entity_id
_entity_poly.type
_entity_poly.pdbx_seq_one_letter_code
_entity_poly.pdbx_strand_id
1 'polypeptide(L)'
;MRLVLFTDAVQHVCRIARILRQPQGNALLLGMGGSGRQSLTRLAAFALDLTCFQVVLSRAYGLPEWREDLKHLLLKAGLYMKETVFLFSDTQIKSESFLEDINSVLSSGDVPNIYEAEELDKIYQLMRGVVTEQGLQATRSNMFSAFQRTVKSNLHCIITMSPIGDVFRARLRMFPALVNCCTIDWFSTWPASALKSVATRFLSDIPGIEVSGAVRDGMVAVCQDMHTSVVTASEVFVRELSRHYYVTPTSYLELLTSYSELLVKKRAEMDQAILRLRKGLGKLQKTGEEVAELQQDLAAMRPALLKAQQETIVMLDKIAADTGRVERAKQEAEREEKTASEKSAVCAAIAQDAEDDLAEAMPALLEAEKSLKALNKNDISEVRALKKPPAGVVLVIEAICIAMGVAPNRVPGEKIGEKVNDFWTPGTALLVNPDHFLNSLVTYDKENMTEDIVKKLKPYIENPQFQPNFVVKVSKACGSLCVWTHAIYKFYFVYQNVRPKKEKLAEANRELDITKQALKATRDRMAEIMAGLEALQQELRVTEEEKAELEARAQLCEDRMDRARRLLGGVASEQGRWVSTVRELESGKEALLGDILVSAGQSSRDKRRPV
;
A
#
# COMPACT_ATOMS: atom_id res chain seq x y z
N MET A 1 30.91 -30.04 34.12
CA MET A 1 31.56 -29.03 34.98
C MET A 1 32.67 -28.37 34.18
N ARG A 2 32.79 -27.04 34.22
CA ARG A 2 33.97 -26.35 33.66
C ARG A 2 35.09 -26.41 34.70
N LEU A 3 36.07 -27.28 34.49
CA LEU A 3 37.23 -27.42 35.37
C LEU A 3 38.35 -26.52 34.87
N VAL A 4 38.82 -25.62 35.73
CA VAL A 4 40.02 -24.84 35.43
C VAL A 4 41.23 -25.57 36.00
N LEU A 5 42.14 -25.97 35.12
CA LEU A 5 43.39 -26.64 35.50
C LEU A 5 44.47 -25.59 35.75
N PHE A 6 44.96 -25.54 36.98
CA PHE A 6 46.15 -24.82 37.39
C PHE A 6 47.15 -25.83 37.97
N THR A 7 48.40 -25.42 38.19
CA THR A 7 49.52 -26.31 38.54
C THR A 7 49.18 -27.28 39.68
N ASP A 8 48.62 -26.80 40.78
CA ASP A 8 48.30 -27.67 41.92
C ASP A 8 47.16 -28.64 41.61
N ALA A 9 46.15 -28.21 40.84
CA ALA A 9 45.07 -29.10 40.40
C ALA A 9 45.63 -30.24 39.52
N VAL A 10 46.58 -29.95 38.65
CA VAL A 10 47.28 -30.96 37.84
C VAL A 10 48.07 -31.91 38.74
N GLN A 11 48.79 -31.38 39.73
CA GLN A 11 49.52 -32.23 40.69
C GLN A 11 48.59 -33.16 41.48
N HIS A 12 47.45 -32.67 41.96
CA HIS A 12 46.45 -33.49 42.66
C HIS A 12 45.88 -34.59 41.75
N VAL A 13 45.55 -34.27 40.49
CA VAL A 13 45.12 -35.28 39.51
C VAL A 13 46.19 -36.33 39.29
N CYS A 14 47.46 -35.94 39.14
CA CYS A 14 48.57 -36.87 39.00
C CYS A 14 48.77 -37.76 40.23
N ARG A 15 48.60 -37.22 41.45
CA ARG A 15 48.65 -38.00 42.70
C ARG A 15 47.53 -39.02 42.77
N ILE A 16 46.29 -38.59 42.49
CA ILE A 16 45.13 -39.49 42.47
C ILE A 16 45.33 -40.59 41.43
N ALA A 17 45.74 -40.23 40.21
CA ALA A 17 46.02 -41.21 39.16
C ALA A 17 47.14 -42.18 39.55
N ARG A 18 48.18 -41.72 40.25
CA ARG A 18 49.26 -42.58 40.77
C ARG A 18 48.73 -43.57 41.81
N ILE A 19 47.84 -43.13 42.72
CA ILE A 19 47.22 -44.01 43.72
C ILE A 19 46.35 -45.06 43.04
N LEU A 20 45.51 -44.64 42.08
CA LEU A 20 44.61 -45.54 41.35
C LEU A 20 45.33 -46.60 40.51
N ARG A 21 46.59 -46.38 40.11
CA ARG A 21 47.40 -47.38 39.39
C ARG A 21 48.03 -48.45 40.28
N GLN A 22 48.01 -48.26 41.60
CA GLN A 22 48.55 -49.24 42.55
C GLN A 22 47.45 -50.24 42.94
N PRO A 23 47.72 -51.56 42.96
CA PRO A 23 46.77 -52.51 43.50
C PRO A 23 46.51 -52.19 44.97
N GLN A 24 45.23 -52.21 45.39
CA GLN A 24 44.81 -51.76 46.74
C GLN A 24 45.05 -50.25 46.99
N GLY A 25 45.20 -49.44 45.94
CA GLY A 25 45.40 -48.01 46.05
C GLY A 25 44.11 -47.28 46.46
N ASN A 26 43.93 -47.07 47.75
CA ASN A 26 42.85 -46.24 48.29
C ASN A 26 43.36 -44.83 48.63
N ALA A 27 42.50 -43.82 48.59
CA ALA A 27 42.86 -42.44 48.88
C ALA A 27 41.92 -41.79 49.89
N LEU A 28 42.48 -41.03 50.82
CA LEU A 28 41.76 -40.12 51.70
C LEU A 28 42.09 -38.68 51.32
N LEU A 29 41.17 -38.02 50.63
CA LEU A 29 41.34 -36.64 50.15
C LEU A 29 40.79 -35.66 51.18
N LEU A 30 41.70 -34.96 51.87
CA LEU A 30 41.38 -34.02 52.92
C LEU A 30 41.37 -32.61 52.36
N GLY A 31 40.31 -31.84 52.60
CA GLY A 31 40.29 -30.44 52.18
C GLY A 31 38.96 -29.74 52.40
N MET A 32 38.98 -28.42 52.27
CA MET A 32 37.78 -27.59 52.37
C MET A 32 36.73 -27.97 51.32
N GLY A 33 35.46 -27.69 51.61
CA GLY A 33 34.40 -27.75 50.62
C GLY A 33 34.73 -26.89 49.39
N GLY A 34 34.51 -27.42 48.19
CA GLY A 34 34.78 -26.69 46.95
C GLY A 34 36.24 -26.69 46.47
N SER A 35 37.15 -27.41 47.13
CA SER A 35 38.56 -27.57 46.72
C SER A 35 38.77 -28.38 45.43
N GLY A 36 37.71 -28.99 44.88
CA GLY A 36 37.76 -29.77 43.63
C GLY A 36 38.00 -31.27 43.80
N ARG A 37 38.11 -31.78 45.03
CA ARG A 37 38.37 -33.21 45.35
C ARG A 37 37.54 -34.19 44.51
N GLN A 38 36.22 -34.06 44.54
CA GLN A 38 35.31 -34.94 43.78
C GLN A 38 35.53 -34.81 42.26
N SER A 39 35.68 -33.59 41.75
CA SER A 39 35.82 -33.33 40.33
C SER A 39 37.15 -33.83 39.77
N LEU A 40 38.24 -33.66 40.51
CA LEU A 40 39.57 -34.17 40.13
C LEU A 40 39.62 -35.70 40.21
N THR A 41 38.96 -36.32 41.20
CA THR A 41 38.84 -37.79 41.26
C THR A 41 38.13 -38.36 40.05
N ARG A 42 37.00 -37.76 39.64
CA ARG A 42 36.28 -38.20 38.44
C ARG A 42 37.12 -38.03 37.17
N LEU A 43 37.88 -36.94 37.08
CA LEU A 43 38.80 -36.71 35.95
C LEU A 43 39.91 -37.76 35.92
N ALA A 44 40.53 -38.06 37.07
CA ALA A 44 41.58 -39.07 37.18
C ALA A 44 41.07 -40.47 36.87
N ALA A 45 39.90 -40.84 37.38
CA ALA A 45 39.26 -42.12 37.08
C ALA A 45 38.92 -42.26 35.59
N PHE A 46 38.37 -41.21 34.98
CA PHE A 46 38.09 -41.18 33.55
C PHE A 46 39.36 -41.30 32.70
N ALA A 47 40.45 -40.64 33.09
CA ALA A 47 41.74 -40.71 32.39
C ALA A 47 42.41 -42.10 32.44
N LEU A 48 42.00 -42.95 33.37
CA LEU A 48 42.47 -44.33 33.53
C LEU A 48 41.43 -45.37 33.07
N ASP A 49 40.36 -44.95 32.39
CA ASP A 49 39.23 -45.80 31.97
C ASP A 49 38.56 -46.59 33.11
N LEU A 50 38.68 -46.09 34.34
CA LEU A 50 38.08 -46.70 35.53
C LEU A 50 36.62 -46.29 35.68
N THR A 51 35.78 -47.24 36.14
CA THR A 51 34.38 -46.90 36.41
C THR A 51 34.26 -46.18 37.75
N CYS A 52 33.93 -44.90 37.74
CA CYS A 52 33.65 -44.14 38.97
C CYS A 52 32.20 -44.34 39.41
N PHE A 53 32.00 -44.89 40.61
CA PHE A 53 30.70 -45.01 41.27
C PHE A 53 30.62 -44.05 42.46
N GLN A 54 29.51 -43.32 42.56
CA GLN A 54 29.22 -42.44 43.68
C GLN A 54 27.75 -42.59 44.07
N VAL A 55 27.49 -42.75 45.37
CA VAL A 55 26.14 -42.89 45.91
C VAL A 55 25.33 -41.60 45.69
N VAL A 56 24.08 -41.74 45.28
CA VAL A 56 23.15 -40.60 45.18
C VAL A 56 22.16 -40.70 46.34
N LEU A 57 22.31 -39.80 47.32
CA LEU A 57 21.42 -39.78 48.47
C LEU A 57 20.03 -39.23 48.07
N SER A 58 19.00 -40.06 48.24
CA SER A 58 17.59 -39.63 48.25
C SER A 58 17.12 -39.36 49.69
N ARG A 59 15.95 -38.74 49.88
CA ARG A 59 15.37 -38.56 51.23
C ARG A 59 15.14 -39.89 51.94
N ALA A 60 14.75 -40.93 51.20
CA ALA A 60 14.48 -42.27 51.71
C ALA A 60 15.74 -43.16 51.84
N TYR A 61 16.90 -42.72 51.35
CA TYR A 61 18.13 -43.52 51.38
C TYR A 61 18.58 -43.82 52.82
N GLY A 62 18.54 -45.10 53.20
CA GLY A 62 18.91 -45.62 54.52
C GLY A 62 19.99 -46.69 54.43
N LEU A 63 20.08 -47.51 55.48
CA LEU A 63 21.02 -48.65 55.56
C LEU A 63 20.79 -49.77 54.53
N PRO A 64 19.54 -50.18 54.18
CA PRO A 64 19.36 -51.26 53.23
C PRO A 64 19.82 -50.85 51.82
N GLU A 65 19.47 -49.64 51.35
CA GLU A 65 19.92 -49.14 50.04
C GLU A 65 21.44 -48.98 49.98
N TRP A 66 22.06 -48.54 51.08
CA TRP A 66 23.51 -48.46 51.23
C TRP A 66 24.21 -49.81 51.07
N ARG A 67 23.70 -50.84 51.75
CA ARG A 67 24.26 -52.18 51.66
C ARG A 67 24.05 -52.78 50.28
N GLU A 68 22.92 -52.53 49.63
CA GLU A 68 22.72 -52.95 48.23
C GLU A 68 23.70 -52.28 47.26
N ASP A 69 23.94 -50.96 47.39
CA ASP A 69 24.91 -50.23 46.57
C ASP A 69 26.35 -50.75 46.77
N LEU A 70 26.76 -50.98 48.03
CA LEU A 70 28.06 -51.57 48.34
C LEU A 70 28.18 -53.00 47.81
N LYS A 71 27.14 -53.82 47.98
CA LYS A 71 27.10 -55.20 47.51
C LYS A 71 27.27 -55.27 46.00
N HIS A 72 26.51 -54.46 45.26
CA HIS A 72 26.63 -54.36 43.81
C HIS A 72 28.05 -53.94 43.38
N LEU A 73 28.67 -53.02 44.11
CA LEU A 73 30.03 -52.57 43.84
C LEU A 73 31.09 -53.65 44.14
N LEU A 74 30.97 -54.38 45.25
CA LEU A 74 31.86 -55.50 45.59
C LEU A 74 31.73 -56.65 44.57
N LEU A 75 30.50 -57.01 44.19
CA LEU A 75 30.25 -58.02 43.16
C LEU A 75 30.82 -57.58 41.80
N LYS A 76 30.70 -56.29 41.46
CA LYS A 76 31.23 -55.76 40.20
C LYS A 76 32.77 -55.81 40.13
N ALA A 77 33.43 -55.43 41.21
CA ALA A 77 34.89 -55.49 41.31
C ALA A 77 35.42 -56.93 41.37
N GLY A 78 34.70 -57.83 42.05
CA GLY A 78 35.13 -59.21 42.28
C GLY A 78 34.77 -60.21 41.18
N LEU A 79 33.53 -60.17 40.64
CA LEU A 79 33.06 -61.15 39.65
C LEU A 79 33.47 -60.79 38.23
N TYR A 80 33.28 -59.53 37.82
CA TYR A 80 33.56 -59.07 36.46
C TYR A 80 35.00 -58.54 36.28
N MET A 81 35.81 -58.58 37.35
CA MET A 81 37.17 -58.05 37.40
C MET A 81 37.29 -56.62 36.84
N LYS A 82 36.24 -55.80 37.00
CA LYS A 82 36.21 -54.44 36.46
C LYS A 82 36.77 -53.47 37.49
N GLU A 83 37.88 -52.82 37.15
CA GLU A 83 38.48 -51.80 37.99
C GLU A 83 37.48 -50.64 38.20
N THR A 84 37.15 -50.40 39.47
CA THR A 84 36.07 -49.51 39.89
C THR A 84 36.57 -48.59 41.00
N VAL A 85 36.27 -47.29 40.87
CA VAL A 85 36.57 -46.27 41.88
C VAL A 85 35.30 -45.96 42.66
N PHE A 86 35.31 -46.21 43.96
CA PHE A 86 34.25 -45.79 44.87
C PHE A 86 34.55 -44.39 45.40
N LEU A 87 33.80 -43.38 44.95
CA LEU A 87 33.93 -42.01 45.44
C LEU A 87 32.87 -41.73 46.50
N PHE A 88 33.32 -41.50 47.73
CA PHE A 88 32.45 -41.21 48.88
C PHE A 88 32.80 -39.89 49.56
N SER A 89 31.80 -39.05 49.82
CA SER A 89 31.97 -37.72 50.42
C SER A 89 31.44 -37.68 51.84
N ASP A 90 32.06 -36.85 52.67
CA ASP A 90 31.57 -36.46 53.99
C ASP A 90 30.11 -35.99 54.02
N THR A 91 29.68 -35.23 53.01
CA THR A 91 28.27 -34.81 52.84
C THR A 91 27.30 -35.96 52.60
N GLN A 92 27.80 -37.15 52.27
CA GLN A 92 27.00 -38.35 52.01
C GLN A 92 26.85 -39.25 53.24
N ILE A 93 27.51 -38.90 54.36
CA ILE A 93 27.47 -39.68 55.60
C ILE A 93 26.20 -39.30 56.38
N LYS A 94 25.15 -40.11 56.25
CA LYS A 94 23.92 -39.98 57.07
C LYS A 94 24.02 -40.70 58.42
N SER A 95 24.69 -41.85 58.46
CA SER A 95 24.89 -42.67 59.65
C SER A 95 26.35 -43.10 59.74
N GLU A 96 26.88 -43.20 60.97
CA GLU A 96 28.25 -43.66 61.21
C GLU A 96 28.45 -45.14 60.81
N SER A 97 27.37 -45.94 60.74
CA SER A 97 27.42 -47.32 60.24
C SER A 97 27.91 -47.42 58.79
N PHE A 98 27.74 -46.36 57.98
CA PHE A 98 28.30 -46.35 56.62
C PHE A 98 29.84 -46.38 56.64
N LEU A 99 30.46 -45.68 57.60
CA LEU A 99 31.91 -45.70 57.76
C LEU A 99 32.42 -47.00 58.38
N GLU A 100 31.61 -47.67 59.20
CA GLU A 100 31.91 -49.01 59.71
C GLU A 100 31.98 -50.04 58.57
N ASP A 101 31.01 -50.02 57.67
CA ASP A 101 31.00 -50.88 56.48
C ASP A 101 32.21 -50.55 55.58
N ILE A 102 32.52 -49.27 55.33
CA ILE A 102 33.72 -48.86 54.56
C ILE A 102 35.01 -49.31 55.25
N ASN A 103 35.11 -49.18 56.57
CA ASN A 103 36.28 -49.60 57.34
C ASN A 103 36.51 -51.11 57.19
N SER A 104 35.43 -51.89 57.14
CA SER A 104 35.48 -53.33 56.84
C SER A 104 35.96 -53.58 55.41
N VAL A 105 35.38 -52.90 54.41
CA VAL A 105 35.84 -53.01 53.00
C VAL A 105 37.33 -52.66 52.86
N LEU A 106 37.82 -51.61 53.51
CA LEU A 106 39.23 -51.22 53.47
C LEU A 106 40.16 -52.25 54.17
N SER A 107 39.68 -52.91 55.22
CA SER A 107 40.49 -53.85 56.02
C SER A 107 40.46 -55.27 55.44
N SER A 108 39.27 -55.87 55.34
CA SER A 108 39.06 -57.26 54.92
C SER A 108 38.68 -57.40 53.44
N GLY A 109 38.24 -56.32 52.78
CA GLY A 109 37.73 -56.39 51.40
C GLY A 109 36.29 -56.86 51.33
N ASP A 110 35.58 -56.88 52.46
CA ASP A 110 34.23 -57.45 52.59
C ASP A 110 33.46 -56.81 53.75
N VAL A 111 32.12 -56.89 53.71
CA VAL A 111 31.21 -56.49 54.79
C VAL A 111 30.47 -57.71 55.31
N PRO A 112 30.53 -58.02 56.62
CA PRO A 112 29.85 -59.20 57.18
C PRO A 112 28.34 -59.21 56.91
N ASN A 113 27.80 -60.38 56.56
CA ASN A 113 26.37 -60.63 56.32
C ASN A 113 25.74 -59.72 55.24
N ILE A 114 26.51 -59.31 54.22
CA ILE A 114 26.00 -58.52 53.10
C ILE A 114 25.43 -59.38 51.96
N TYR A 115 25.92 -60.61 51.80
CA TYR A 115 25.54 -61.50 50.71
C TYR A 115 24.43 -62.47 51.09
N GLU A 116 23.48 -62.66 50.18
CA GLU A 116 22.49 -63.72 50.25
C GLU A 116 23.04 -65.05 49.73
N ALA A 117 22.36 -66.17 50.02
CA ALA A 117 22.82 -67.50 49.64
C ALA A 117 23.03 -67.65 48.12
N GLU A 118 22.14 -67.06 47.31
CA GLU A 118 22.24 -67.08 45.85
C GLU A 118 23.49 -66.35 45.32
N GLU A 119 23.91 -65.28 45.99
CA GLU A 119 25.06 -64.47 45.60
C GLU A 119 26.37 -65.16 45.99
N LEU A 120 26.40 -65.80 47.17
CA LEU A 120 27.53 -66.63 47.59
C LEU A 120 27.76 -67.80 46.62
N ASP A 121 26.71 -68.45 46.15
CA ASP A 121 26.82 -69.53 45.17
C ASP A 121 27.40 -69.02 43.83
N LYS A 122 26.99 -67.83 43.36
CA LYS A 122 27.58 -67.18 42.18
C LYS A 122 29.07 -66.88 42.37
N ILE A 123 29.46 -66.38 43.55
CA ILE A 123 30.87 -66.12 43.89
C ILE A 123 31.67 -67.42 43.85
N TYR A 124 31.19 -68.49 44.51
CA TYR A 124 31.91 -69.76 44.55
C TYR A 124 32.04 -70.41 43.17
N GLN A 125 31.00 -70.36 42.34
CA GLN A 125 31.05 -70.90 40.98
C GLN A 125 32.12 -70.23 40.12
N LEU A 126 32.19 -68.90 40.14
CA LEU A 126 33.15 -68.14 39.33
C LEU A 126 34.58 -68.24 39.87
N MET A 127 34.75 -68.19 41.20
CA MET A 127 36.08 -68.23 41.81
C MET A 127 36.71 -69.63 41.80
N ARG A 128 35.92 -70.69 41.60
CA ARG A 128 36.45 -72.07 41.47
C ARG A 128 37.48 -72.20 40.36
N GLY A 129 37.25 -71.54 39.22
CA GLY A 129 38.22 -71.51 38.11
C GLY A 129 39.53 -70.84 38.53
N VAL A 130 39.44 -69.62 39.08
CA VAL A 130 40.58 -68.81 39.53
C VAL A 130 41.43 -69.52 40.60
N VAL A 131 40.80 -70.21 41.56
CA VAL A 131 41.49 -70.95 42.63
C VAL A 131 42.19 -72.20 42.09
N THR A 132 41.56 -72.89 41.13
CA THR A 132 42.13 -74.08 40.48
C THR A 132 43.36 -73.71 39.64
N GLU A 133 43.31 -72.59 38.91
CA GLU A 133 44.45 -72.04 38.18
C GLU A 133 45.60 -71.62 39.10
N GLN A 134 45.30 -71.16 40.32
CA GLN A 134 46.29 -70.84 41.35
C GLN A 134 46.85 -72.08 42.08
N GLY A 135 46.43 -73.29 41.71
CA GLY A 135 46.90 -74.56 42.32
C GLY A 135 46.39 -74.80 43.75
N LEU A 136 45.38 -74.06 44.20
CA LEU A 136 44.79 -74.18 45.53
C LEU A 136 43.59 -75.14 45.51
N GLN A 137 43.32 -75.81 46.62
CA GLN A 137 42.12 -76.65 46.76
C GLN A 137 40.87 -75.77 46.78
N ALA A 138 39.84 -76.14 45.99
CA ALA A 138 38.57 -75.43 45.86
C ALA A 138 37.65 -75.60 47.09
N THR A 139 38.14 -75.20 48.27
CA THR A 139 37.34 -75.10 49.50
C THR A 139 36.59 -73.76 49.55
N ARG A 140 35.47 -73.70 50.26
CA ARG A 140 34.67 -72.45 50.40
C ARG A 140 35.52 -71.28 50.92
N SER A 141 36.41 -71.53 51.87
CA SER A 141 37.32 -70.53 52.44
C SER A 141 38.34 -70.00 51.41
N ASN A 142 38.94 -70.88 50.61
CA ASN A 142 39.92 -70.48 49.59
C ASN A 142 39.26 -69.69 48.44
N MET A 143 38.05 -70.10 48.02
CA MET A 143 37.28 -69.39 47.00
C MET A 143 36.85 -67.99 47.46
N PHE A 144 36.41 -67.86 48.71
CA PHE A 144 36.06 -66.55 49.26
C PHE A 144 37.30 -65.65 49.46
N SER A 145 38.42 -66.22 49.90
CA SER A 145 39.68 -65.47 50.04
C SER A 145 40.22 -65.00 48.68
N ALA A 146 40.04 -65.79 47.62
CA ALA A 146 40.36 -65.38 46.25
C ALA A 146 39.44 -64.25 45.78
N PHE A 147 38.14 -64.33 46.06
CA PHE A 147 37.19 -63.24 45.79
C PHE A 147 37.62 -61.94 46.48
N GLN A 148 37.90 -61.98 47.79
CA GLN A 148 38.35 -60.82 48.56
C GLN A 148 39.64 -60.21 48.00
N ARG A 149 40.58 -61.03 47.52
CA ARG A 149 41.81 -60.55 46.88
C ARG A 149 41.52 -59.81 45.57
N THR A 150 40.64 -60.36 44.73
CA THR A 150 40.20 -59.75 43.47
C THR A 150 39.43 -58.46 43.71
N VAL A 151 38.56 -58.43 44.73
CA VAL A 151 37.88 -57.19 45.15
C VAL A 151 38.91 -56.14 45.56
N LYS A 152 39.88 -56.48 46.42
CA LYS A 152 40.91 -55.53 46.86
C LYS A 152 41.82 -55.04 45.73
N SER A 153 42.08 -55.84 44.70
CA SER A 153 42.90 -55.40 43.57
C SER A 153 42.16 -54.43 42.66
N ASN A 154 40.86 -54.62 42.47
CA ASN A 154 40.07 -53.91 41.46
C ASN A 154 39.21 -52.78 42.04
N LEU A 155 38.98 -52.77 43.36
CA LEU A 155 38.21 -51.74 44.03
C LEU A 155 39.15 -50.71 44.67
N HIS A 156 39.03 -49.46 44.22
CA HIS A 156 39.72 -48.32 44.80
C HIS A 156 38.74 -47.43 45.55
N CYS A 157 38.88 -47.32 46.87
CA CYS A 157 38.06 -46.44 47.69
C CYS A 157 38.71 -45.06 47.79
N ILE A 158 38.01 -44.03 47.30
CA ILE A 158 38.40 -42.63 47.44
C ILE A 158 37.40 -41.91 48.33
N ILE A 159 37.87 -41.51 49.51
CA ILE A 159 37.04 -40.89 50.54
C ILE A 159 37.43 -39.42 50.65
N THR A 160 36.44 -38.53 50.58
CA THR A 160 36.65 -37.08 50.64
C THR A 160 36.07 -36.54 51.95
N MET A 161 36.93 -36.06 52.87
CA MET A 161 36.50 -35.49 54.16
C MET A 161 37.05 -34.10 54.41
N SER A 162 36.22 -33.22 54.97
CA SER A 162 36.69 -31.94 55.50
C SER A 162 37.45 -32.19 56.81
N PRO A 163 38.68 -31.64 56.97
CA PRO A 163 39.44 -31.78 58.21
C PRO A 163 38.91 -30.91 59.36
N ILE A 164 37.82 -30.16 59.13
CA ILE A 164 37.25 -29.23 60.10
C ILE A 164 36.26 -29.96 61.01
N GLY A 165 36.32 -29.62 62.31
CA GLY A 165 35.40 -30.08 63.33
C GLY A 165 35.89 -31.34 64.04
N ASP A 166 35.42 -31.55 65.26
CA ASP A 166 35.87 -32.67 66.09
C ASP A 166 35.30 -34.02 65.63
N VAL A 167 34.22 -34.00 64.86
CA VAL A 167 33.61 -35.18 64.24
C VAL A 167 34.60 -35.90 63.32
N PHE A 168 35.40 -35.16 62.54
CA PHE A 168 36.43 -35.75 61.68
C PHE A 168 37.49 -36.51 62.51
N ARG A 169 37.99 -35.89 63.58
CA ARG A 169 38.97 -36.53 64.49
C ARG A 169 38.38 -37.72 65.24
N ALA A 170 37.10 -37.66 65.60
CA ALA A 170 36.40 -38.79 66.21
C ALA A 170 36.29 -39.96 65.22
N ARG A 171 35.90 -39.70 63.96
CA ARG A 171 35.80 -40.72 62.91
C ARG A 171 37.14 -41.39 62.61
N LEU A 172 38.24 -40.64 62.54
CA LEU A 172 39.57 -41.24 62.34
C LEU A 172 40.01 -42.13 63.52
N ARG A 173 39.60 -41.81 64.76
CA ARG A 173 39.87 -42.65 65.93
C ARG A 173 39.00 -43.90 65.97
N MET A 174 37.74 -43.80 65.56
CA MET A 174 36.80 -44.93 65.50
C MET A 174 37.11 -45.89 64.35
N PHE A 175 37.58 -45.38 63.21
CA PHE A 175 37.78 -46.13 61.97
C PHE A 175 39.24 -46.03 61.49
N PRO A 176 40.17 -46.80 62.10
CA PRO A 176 41.61 -46.68 61.81
C PRO A 176 41.99 -47.12 60.38
N ALA A 177 41.17 -47.94 59.70
CA ALA A 177 41.46 -48.36 58.33
C ALA A 177 41.44 -47.18 57.34
N LEU A 178 40.73 -46.09 57.65
CA LEU A 178 40.73 -44.87 56.86
C LEU A 178 42.13 -44.23 56.76
N VAL A 179 42.98 -44.42 57.78
CA VAL A 179 44.36 -43.91 57.81
C VAL A 179 45.34 -44.97 57.38
N ASN A 180 45.16 -46.21 57.83
CA ASN A 180 46.11 -47.30 57.60
C ASN A 180 46.07 -47.83 56.15
N CYS A 181 44.90 -47.84 55.53
CA CYS A 181 44.71 -48.45 54.20
C CYS A 181 44.60 -47.40 53.06
N CYS A 182 44.61 -46.10 53.38
CA CYS A 182 44.46 -45.04 52.39
C CYS A 182 45.69 -44.12 52.37
N THR A 183 46.10 -43.72 51.17
CA THR A 183 47.07 -42.64 50.99
C THR A 183 46.37 -41.29 51.22
N ILE A 184 46.94 -40.45 52.09
CA ILE A 184 46.37 -39.14 52.40
C ILE A 184 46.89 -38.11 51.37
N ASP A 185 45.98 -37.40 50.71
CA ASP A 185 46.30 -36.23 49.88
C ASP A 185 45.58 -34.99 50.43
N TRP A 186 46.36 -33.94 50.69
CA TRP A 186 45.87 -32.72 51.34
C TRP A 186 45.64 -31.60 50.33
N PHE A 187 44.39 -31.21 50.17
CA PHE A 187 43.95 -30.10 49.34
C PHE A 187 44.06 -28.80 50.12
N SER A 188 45.19 -28.14 49.92
CA SER A 188 45.53 -26.84 50.51
C SER A 188 44.63 -25.73 49.98
N THR A 189 44.61 -24.60 50.68
CA THR A 189 44.05 -23.35 50.15
C THR A 189 44.77 -22.97 48.86
N TRP A 190 44.03 -22.41 47.90
CA TRP A 190 44.60 -22.03 46.61
C TRP A 190 45.66 -20.93 46.77
N PRO A 191 46.87 -21.11 46.20
CA PRO A 191 47.88 -20.06 46.21
C PRO A 191 47.48 -18.89 45.30
N ALA A 192 48.16 -17.76 45.48
CA ALA A 192 48.03 -16.57 44.63
C ALA A 192 48.12 -16.89 43.13
N SER A 193 49.03 -17.79 42.74
CA SER A 193 49.20 -18.23 41.34
C SER A 193 47.97 -18.96 40.80
N ALA A 194 47.30 -19.78 41.62
CA ALA A 194 46.07 -20.47 41.24
C ALA A 194 44.91 -19.47 41.07
N LEU A 195 44.75 -18.51 42.00
CA LEU A 195 43.74 -17.45 41.89
C LEU A 195 43.94 -16.63 40.61
N LYS A 196 45.19 -16.23 40.32
CA LYS A 196 45.56 -15.50 39.10
C LYS A 196 45.20 -16.30 37.84
N SER A 197 45.56 -17.58 37.78
CA SER A 197 45.27 -18.44 36.63
C SER A 197 43.77 -18.62 36.40
N VAL A 198 43.01 -18.79 37.48
CA VAL A 198 41.55 -18.95 37.41
C VAL A 198 40.90 -17.65 36.95
N ALA A 199 41.19 -16.51 37.56
CA ALA A 199 40.65 -15.23 37.14
C ALA A 199 41.02 -14.89 35.69
N THR A 200 42.27 -15.13 35.27
CA THR A 200 42.71 -14.85 33.90
C THR A 200 41.88 -15.65 32.88
N ARG A 201 41.67 -16.95 33.15
CA ARG A 201 40.86 -17.80 32.26
C ARG A 201 39.41 -17.35 32.23
N PHE A 202 38.82 -17.11 33.41
CA PHE A 202 37.42 -16.68 33.52
C PHE A 202 37.16 -15.32 32.83
N LEU A 203 38.05 -14.34 33.01
CA LEU A 203 37.91 -13.02 32.39
C LEU A 203 38.12 -13.05 30.87
N SER A 204 38.95 -13.96 30.37
CA SER A 204 39.17 -14.14 28.92
C SER A 204 37.96 -14.75 28.21
N ASP A 205 37.20 -15.58 28.92
CA ASP A 205 36.01 -16.25 28.38
C ASP A 205 34.78 -15.31 28.36
N ILE A 206 34.86 -14.08 28.88
CA ILE A 206 33.72 -13.15 28.89
C ILE A 206 33.57 -12.48 27.52
N PRO A 207 32.42 -12.67 26.83
CA PRO A 207 32.22 -12.13 25.48
C PRO A 207 32.17 -10.60 25.48
N GLY A 208 32.84 -9.99 24.48
CA GLY A 208 32.79 -8.55 24.21
C GLY A 208 33.74 -7.69 25.04
N ILE A 209 34.59 -8.26 25.88
CA ILE A 209 35.63 -7.54 26.62
C ILE A 209 36.90 -7.41 25.76
N GLU A 210 36.95 -6.39 24.91
CA GLU A 210 38.21 -5.92 24.30
C GLU A 210 38.86 -4.91 25.25
N VAL A 211 39.53 -5.44 26.27
CA VAL A 211 40.21 -4.63 27.27
C VAL A 211 41.72 -4.77 27.08
N SER A 212 42.42 -3.65 27.20
CA SER A 212 43.89 -3.61 27.18
C SER A 212 44.46 -4.62 28.18
N GLY A 213 45.55 -5.30 27.80
CA GLY A 213 46.19 -6.31 28.64
C GLY A 213 46.49 -5.80 30.06
N ALA A 214 46.87 -4.53 30.20
CA ALA A 214 47.14 -3.90 31.49
C ALA A 214 45.91 -3.82 32.41
N VAL A 215 44.73 -3.50 31.87
CA VAL A 215 43.49 -3.42 32.67
C VAL A 215 43.03 -4.82 33.05
N ARG A 216 43.20 -5.81 32.17
CA ARG A 216 42.93 -7.22 32.50
C ARG A 216 43.81 -7.69 33.64
N ASP A 217 45.11 -7.41 33.59
CA ASP A 217 46.04 -7.78 34.66
C ASP A 217 45.71 -7.07 35.97
N GLY A 218 45.30 -5.80 35.91
CA GLY A 218 44.81 -5.05 37.07
C GLY A 218 43.55 -5.68 37.68
N MET A 219 42.57 -6.07 36.87
CA MET A 219 41.36 -6.75 37.35
C MET A 219 41.68 -8.10 38.00
N VAL A 220 42.60 -8.87 37.42
CA VAL A 220 43.05 -10.14 38.00
C VAL A 220 43.70 -9.91 39.36
N ALA A 221 44.57 -8.90 39.49
CA ALA A 221 45.19 -8.54 40.76
C ALA A 221 44.14 -8.15 41.80
N VAL A 222 43.16 -7.31 41.42
CA VAL A 222 42.06 -6.93 42.32
C VAL A 222 41.25 -8.14 42.76
N CYS A 223 40.90 -9.07 41.86
CA CYS A 223 40.21 -10.32 42.24
C CYS A 223 41.02 -11.14 43.26
N GLN A 224 42.33 -11.23 43.06
CA GLN A 224 43.23 -11.95 43.98
C GLN A 224 43.27 -11.27 45.34
N ASP A 225 43.53 -9.96 45.38
CA ASP A 225 43.62 -9.17 46.61
C ASP A 225 42.30 -9.19 47.37
N MET A 226 41.18 -9.12 46.64
CA MET A 226 39.85 -9.31 47.18
C MET A 226 39.73 -10.62 47.95
N HIS A 227 40.15 -11.75 47.37
CA HIS A 227 40.05 -13.05 48.04
C HIS A 227 40.98 -13.15 49.25
N THR A 228 42.25 -12.75 49.10
CA THR A 228 43.24 -12.79 50.17
C THR A 228 42.85 -11.88 51.34
N SER A 229 42.32 -10.70 51.07
CA SER A 229 41.81 -9.77 52.10
C SER A 229 40.70 -10.39 52.94
N VAL A 230 39.79 -11.17 52.34
CA VAL A 230 38.72 -11.86 53.10
C VAL A 230 39.30 -12.98 53.96
N VAL A 231 40.31 -13.70 53.49
CA VAL A 231 41.01 -14.71 54.30
C VAL A 231 41.61 -14.06 55.54
N THR A 232 42.36 -12.96 55.38
CA THR A 232 42.92 -12.21 56.51
C THR A 232 41.83 -11.65 57.43
N ALA A 233 40.77 -11.07 56.88
CA ALA A 233 39.65 -10.55 57.66
C ALA A 233 38.92 -11.66 58.45
N SER A 234 38.82 -12.87 57.89
CA SER A 234 38.21 -14.02 58.58
C SER A 234 39.01 -14.45 59.80
N GLU A 235 40.35 -14.35 59.76
CA GLU A 235 41.22 -14.64 60.92
C GLU A 235 41.01 -13.60 62.03
N VAL A 236 40.89 -12.32 61.67
CA VAL A 236 40.58 -11.24 62.61
C VAL A 236 39.19 -11.44 63.23
N PHE A 237 38.19 -11.78 62.41
CA PHE A 237 36.82 -12.02 62.84
C PHE A 237 36.71 -13.17 63.86
N VAL A 238 37.49 -14.25 63.66
CA VAL A 238 37.58 -15.35 64.62
C VAL A 238 38.24 -14.88 65.92
N ARG A 239 39.32 -14.10 65.86
CA ARG A 239 40.02 -13.60 67.05
C ARG A 239 39.16 -12.67 67.90
N GLU A 240 38.40 -11.79 67.26
CA GLU A 240 37.61 -10.76 67.96
C GLU A 240 36.25 -11.28 68.44
N LEU A 241 35.54 -12.05 67.61
CA LEU A 241 34.17 -12.46 67.89
C LEU A 241 34.03 -13.95 68.20
N SER A 242 35.10 -14.74 68.10
CA SER A 242 35.05 -16.20 68.22
C SER A 242 34.05 -16.85 67.25
N ARG A 243 33.80 -16.20 66.11
CA ARG A 243 32.90 -16.68 65.06
C ARG A 243 33.70 -17.10 63.83
N HIS A 244 33.48 -18.32 63.38
CA HIS A 244 34.17 -18.85 62.19
C HIS A 244 33.47 -18.43 60.90
N TYR A 245 34.25 -17.86 59.97
CA TYR A 245 33.84 -17.63 58.60
C TYR A 245 34.77 -18.41 57.66
N TYR A 246 34.21 -19.34 56.88
CA TYR A 246 35.00 -20.20 56.01
C TYR A 246 35.03 -19.64 54.58
N VAL A 247 36.22 -19.26 54.14
CA VAL A 247 36.49 -18.84 52.76
C VAL A 247 36.78 -20.08 51.92
N THR A 248 35.95 -20.34 50.91
CA THR A 248 36.10 -21.51 50.03
C THR A 248 36.39 -21.09 48.59
N PRO A 249 37.11 -21.91 47.78
CA PRO A 249 37.30 -21.62 46.36
C PRO A 249 35.98 -21.48 45.58
N THR A 250 34.90 -22.14 46.03
CA THR A 250 33.55 -21.94 45.47
C THR A 250 33.05 -20.51 45.63
N SER A 251 33.33 -19.83 46.74
CA SER A 251 33.00 -18.40 46.91
C SER A 251 33.74 -17.53 45.90
N TYR A 252 34.98 -17.88 45.57
CA TYR A 252 35.75 -17.17 44.56
C TYR A 252 35.17 -17.38 43.14
N LEU A 253 34.76 -18.60 42.81
CA LEU A 253 34.08 -18.89 41.55
C LEU A 253 32.71 -18.22 41.47
N GLU A 254 31.97 -18.14 42.58
CA GLU A 254 30.71 -17.40 42.68
C GLU A 254 30.92 -15.90 42.44
N LEU A 255 31.99 -15.30 42.96
CA LEU A 255 32.39 -13.92 42.68
C LEU A 255 32.62 -13.70 41.17
N LEU A 256 33.44 -14.55 40.55
CA LEU A 256 33.75 -14.44 39.11
C LEU A 256 32.51 -14.66 38.23
N THR A 257 31.65 -15.60 38.60
CA THR A 257 30.39 -15.87 37.89
C THR A 257 29.44 -14.68 38.02
N SER A 258 29.26 -14.17 39.25
CA SER A 258 28.42 -12.99 39.51
C SER A 258 28.92 -11.75 38.76
N TYR A 259 30.24 -11.55 38.73
CA TYR A 259 30.86 -10.48 37.95
C TYR A 259 30.51 -10.59 36.46
N SER A 260 30.71 -11.77 35.87
CA SER A 260 30.41 -12.00 34.45
C SER A 260 28.94 -11.77 34.13
N GLU A 261 28.02 -12.29 34.94
CA GLU A 261 26.58 -12.13 34.73
C GLU A 261 26.13 -10.68 34.87
N LEU A 262 26.60 -9.99 35.91
CA LEU A 262 26.27 -8.58 36.16
C LEU A 262 26.83 -7.68 35.06
N LEU A 263 28.05 -7.93 34.60
CA LEU A 263 28.69 -7.14 33.55
C LEU A 263 27.92 -7.24 32.24
N VAL A 264 27.58 -8.46 31.81
CA VAL A 264 26.80 -8.68 30.57
C VAL A 264 25.44 -7.99 30.67
N LYS A 265 24.75 -8.14 31.80
CA LYS A 265 23.42 -7.54 32.02
C LYS A 265 23.49 -6.01 32.00
N LYS A 266 24.40 -5.41 32.77
CA LYS A 266 24.49 -3.94 32.90
C LYS A 266 24.96 -3.29 31.61
N ARG A 267 25.90 -3.92 30.90
CA ARG A 267 26.34 -3.43 29.59
C ARG A 267 25.18 -3.43 28.59
N ALA A 268 24.40 -4.50 28.53
CA ALA A 268 23.22 -4.57 27.66
C ALA A 268 22.16 -3.51 28.01
N GLU A 269 21.90 -3.27 29.31
CA GLU A 269 21.01 -2.19 29.77
C GLU A 269 21.50 -0.81 29.30
N MET A 270 22.80 -0.52 29.44
CA MET A 270 23.39 0.74 28.99
C MET A 270 23.40 0.88 27.46
N ASP A 271 23.72 -0.19 26.73
CA ASP A 271 23.68 -0.22 25.27
C ASP A 271 22.27 0.07 24.74
N GLN A 272 21.25 -0.55 25.34
CA GLN A 272 19.84 -0.28 24.99
C GLN A 272 19.43 1.16 25.31
N ALA A 273 19.85 1.69 26.47
CA ALA A 273 19.57 3.07 26.85
C ALA A 273 20.20 4.07 25.86
N ILE A 274 21.48 3.88 25.52
CA ILE A 274 22.19 4.70 24.53
C ILE A 274 21.50 4.58 23.16
N LEU A 275 21.16 3.37 22.71
CA LEU A 275 20.50 3.16 21.43
C LEU A 275 19.14 3.88 21.37
N ARG A 276 18.36 3.82 22.45
CA ARG A 276 17.06 4.51 22.55
C ARG A 276 17.23 6.02 22.46
N LEU A 277 18.18 6.59 23.20
CA LEU A 277 18.44 8.03 23.20
C LEU A 277 18.98 8.50 21.85
N ARG A 278 19.95 7.78 21.26
CA ARG A 278 20.48 8.08 19.92
C ARG A 278 19.39 8.01 18.84
N LYS A 279 18.49 7.01 18.89
CA LYS A 279 17.33 6.94 18.00
C LYS A 279 16.38 8.12 18.18
N GLY A 280 16.14 8.54 19.43
CA GLY A 280 15.34 9.73 19.73
C GLY A 280 15.96 11.01 19.16
N LEU A 281 17.26 11.22 19.41
CA LEU A 281 18.03 12.33 18.87
C LEU A 281 18.04 12.35 17.34
N GLY A 282 18.22 11.19 16.70
CA GLY A 282 18.17 11.08 15.24
C GLY A 282 16.80 11.42 14.65
N LYS A 283 15.69 11.08 15.35
CA LYS A 283 14.36 11.51 14.94
C LYS A 283 14.17 13.02 15.06
N LEU A 284 14.65 13.62 16.15
CA LEU A 284 14.58 15.07 16.34
C LEU A 284 15.37 15.82 15.26
N GLN A 285 16.55 15.31 14.91
CA GLN A 285 17.34 15.87 13.81
C GLN A 285 16.58 15.81 12.49
N LYS A 286 16.00 14.65 12.13
CA LYS A 286 15.19 14.50 10.91
C LYS A 286 13.97 15.44 10.90
N THR A 287 13.26 15.57 12.02
CA THR A 287 12.16 16.52 12.12
C THR A 287 12.65 17.97 11.96
N GLY A 288 13.84 18.30 12.47
CA GLY A 288 14.46 19.60 12.22
C GLY A 288 14.76 19.86 10.75
N GLU A 289 15.27 18.85 10.03
CA GLU A 289 15.52 18.88 8.59
C GLU A 289 14.20 19.04 7.80
N GLU A 290 13.17 18.26 8.10
CA GLU A 290 11.84 18.35 7.48
C GLU A 290 11.18 19.73 7.69
N VAL A 291 11.34 20.33 8.88
CA VAL A 291 10.83 21.69 9.15
C VAL A 291 11.59 22.74 8.35
N ALA A 292 12.89 22.55 8.12
CA ALA A 292 13.68 23.45 7.27
C ALA A 292 13.25 23.34 5.79
N GLU A 293 12.95 22.14 5.30
CA GLU A 293 12.39 21.92 3.96
C GLU A 293 11.01 22.59 3.81
N LEU A 294 10.09 22.35 4.75
CA LEU A 294 8.77 23.00 4.75
C LEU A 294 8.86 24.53 4.78
N GLN A 295 9.88 25.07 5.46
CA GLN A 295 10.14 26.51 5.48
C GLN A 295 10.58 27.05 4.11
N GLN A 296 11.35 26.27 3.35
CA GLN A 296 11.74 26.62 1.98
C GLN A 296 10.53 26.55 1.04
N ASP A 297 9.71 25.50 1.15
CA ASP A 297 8.50 25.32 0.35
C ASP A 297 7.51 26.46 0.58
N LEU A 298 7.27 26.83 1.84
CA LEU A 298 6.39 27.95 2.18
C LEU A 298 6.91 29.28 1.60
N ALA A 299 8.22 29.50 1.64
CA ALA A 299 8.85 30.69 1.08
C ALA A 299 8.68 30.78 -0.44
N ALA A 300 8.64 29.63 -1.14
CA ALA A 300 8.38 29.54 -2.58
C ALA A 300 6.89 29.68 -2.94
N MET A 301 5.98 29.14 -2.12
CA MET A 301 4.53 29.21 -2.37
C MET A 301 3.95 30.61 -2.18
N ARG A 302 4.44 31.39 -1.19
CA ARG A 302 3.96 32.75 -0.90
C ARG A 302 3.93 33.70 -2.11
N PRO A 303 5.02 33.87 -2.90
CA PRO A 303 4.99 34.73 -4.08
C PRO A 303 4.09 34.17 -5.20
N ALA A 304 4.02 32.85 -5.37
CA ALA A 304 3.13 32.23 -6.35
C ALA A 304 1.64 32.52 -6.04
N LEU A 305 1.28 32.49 -4.76
CA LEU A 305 -0.07 32.82 -4.28
C LEU A 305 -0.46 34.27 -4.61
N LEU A 306 0.45 35.21 -4.35
CA LEU A 306 0.23 36.63 -4.64
C LEU A 306 0.07 36.87 -6.14
N LYS A 307 0.85 36.17 -6.96
CA LYS A 307 0.75 36.24 -8.42
C LYS A 307 -0.60 35.68 -8.91
N ALA A 308 -1.00 34.50 -8.44
CA ALA A 308 -2.28 33.90 -8.78
C ALA A 308 -3.46 34.79 -8.35
N GLN A 309 -3.41 35.39 -7.15
CA GLN A 309 -4.41 36.34 -6.67
C GLN A 309 -4.55 37.56 -7.60
N GLN A 310 -3.43 38.11 -8.08
CA GLN A 310 -3.45 39.23 -9.03
C GLN A 310 -4.02 38.81 -10.40
N GLU A 311 -3.64 37.64 -10.89
CA GLU A 311 -4.14 37.09 -12.16
C GLU A 311 -5.67 36.85 -12.11
N THR A 312 -6.20 36.33 -11.00
CA THR A 312 -7.66 36.17 -10.79
C THR A 312 -8.40 37.51 -10.82
N ILE A 313 -7.87 38.56 -10.18
CA ILE A 313 -8.50 39.90 -10.16
C ILE A 313 -8.58 40.46 -11.59
N VAL A 314 -7.48 40.39 -12.35
CA VAL A 314 -7.44 40.86 -13.74
C VAL A 314 -8.43 40.09 -14.62
N MET A 315 -8.60 38.80 -14.38
CA MET A 315 -9.54 37.96 -15.14
C MET A 315 -11.00 38.29 -14.82
N LEU A 316 -11.33 38.53 -13.55
CA LEU A 316 -12.66 38.96 -13.12
C LEU A 316 -13.05 40.30 -13.77
N ASP A 317 -12.13 41.25 -13.86
CA ASP A 317 -12.36 42.53 -14.53
C ASP A 317 -12.69 42.35 -16.03
N LYS A 318 -11.99 41.44 -16.72
CA LYS A 318 -12.27 41.11 -18.13
C LYS A 318 -13.64 40.45 -18.30
N ILE A 319 -13.99 39.50 -17.43
CA ILE A 319 -15.29 38.80 -17.47
C ILE A 319 -16.42 39.80 -17.20
N ALA A 320 -16.26 40.73 -16.26
CA ALA A 320 -17.24 41.78 -16.00
C ALA A 320 -17.45 42.69 -17.23
N ALA A 321 -16.36 43.08 -17.89
CA ALA A 321 -16.42 43.88 -19.11
C ALA A 321 -17.11 43.13 -20.27
N ASP A 322 -16.77 41.86 -20.50
CA ASP A 322 -17.34 41.06 -21.60
C ASP A 322 -18.79 40.64 -21.32
N THR A 323 -19.17 40.38 -20.06
CA THR A 323 -20.58 40.19 -19.67
C THR A 323 -21.40 41.43 -20.00
N GLY A 324 -20.86 42.63 -19.74
CA GLY A 324 -21.49 43.89 -20.14
C GLY A 324 -21.61 44.07 -21.65
N ARG A 325 -20.71 43.48 -22.46
CA ARG A 325 -20.79 43.49 -23.92
C ARG A 325 -21.84 42.51 -24.45
N VAL A 326 -21.92 41.31 -23.89
CA VAL A 326 -22.95 40.30 -24.24
C VAL A 326 -24.35 40.86 -24.00
N GLU A 327 -24.58 41.51 -22.84
CA GLU A 327 -25.89 42.07 -22.52
C GLU A 327 -26.32 43.18 -23.50
N ARG A 328 -25.37 44.03 -23.94
CA ARG A 328 -25.65 45.05 -24.97
C ARG A 328 -25.96 44.41 -26.33
N ALA A 329 -25.16 43.44 -26.75
CA ALA A 329 -25.36 42.73 -28.02
C ALA A 329 -26.69 41.95 -28.03
N LYS A 330 -27.09 41.38 -26.90
CA LYS A 330 -28.39 40.72 -26.72
C LYS A 330 -29.56 41.69 -26.89
N GLN A 331 -29.49 42.86 -26.26
CA GLN A 331 -30.52 43.90 -26.41
C GLN A 331 -30.61 44.42 -27.85
N GLU A 332 -29.49 44.50 -28.58
CA GLU A 332 -29.45 44.86 -30.00
C GLU A 332 -30.07 43.76 -30.87
N ALA A 333 -29.72 42.49 -30.65
CA ALA A 333 -30.29 41.34 -31.35
C ALA A 333 -31.80 41.20 -31.13
N GLU A 334 -32.31 41.42 -29.91
CA GLU A 334 -33.75 41.38 -29.61
C GLU A 334 -34.52 42.50 -30.35
N ARG A 335 -33.91 43.69 -30.47
CA ARG A 335 -34.51 44.79 -31.26
C ARG A 335 -34.55 44.45 -32.74
N GLU A 336 -33.44 43.97 -33.30
CA GLU A 336 -33.37 43.58 -34.72
C GLU A 336 -34.31 42.41 -35.03
N GLU A 337 -34.43 41.43 -34.14
CA GLU A 337 -35.33 40.29 -34.28
C GLU A 337 -36.80 40.73 -34.31
N LYS A 338 -37.18 41.69 -33.44
CA LYS A 338 -38.52 42.26 -33.46
C LYS A 338 -38.81 42.96 -34.79
N THR A 339 -37.86 43.76 -35.30
CA THR A 339 -38.04 44.44 -36.60
C THR A 339 -38.09 43.46 -37.77
N ALA A 340 -37.30 42.38 -37.74
CA ALA A 340 -37.32 41.34 -38.76
C ALA A 340 -38.63 40.53 -38.73
N SER A 341 -39.18 40.25 -37.54
CA SER A 341 -40.47 39.59 -37.37
C SER A 341 -41.63 40.44 -37.88
N GLU A 342 -41.63 41.74 -37.58
CA GLU A 342 -42.65 42.69 -38.08
C GLU A 342 -42.60 42.78 -39.61
N LYS A 343 -41.41 42.96 -40.20
CA LYS A 343 -41.25 42.96 -41.67
C LYS A 343 -41.62 41.62 -42.31
N SER A 344 -41.34 40.49 -41.65
CA SER A 344 -41.76 39.15 -42.11
C SER A 344 -43.26 38.96 -42.10
N ALA A 345 -43.96 39.46 -41.08
CA ALA A 345 -45.42 39.41 -41.03
C ALA A 345 -46.04 40.26 -42.15
N VAL A 346 -45.49 41.44 -42.41
CA VAL A 346 -45.93 42.31 -43.52
C VAL A 346 -45.69 41.66 -44.89
N CYS A 347 -44.52 41.05 -45.12
CA CYS A 347 -44.25 40.32 -46.36
C CYS A 347 -45.21 39.15 -46.56
N ALA A 348 -45.49 38.37 -45.50
CA ALA A 348 -46.41 37.24 -45.55
C ALA A 348 -47.86 37.68 -45.84
N ALA A 349 -48.31 38.79 -45.24
CA ALA A 349 -49.64 39.34 -45.50
C ALA A 349 -49.79 39.82 -46.96
N ILE A 350 -48.77 40.51 -47.50
CA ILE A 350 -48.76 40.96 -48.90
C ILE A 350 -48.69 39.77 -49.88
N ALA A 351 -47.97 38.70 -49.51
CA ALA A 351 -47.91 37.47 -50.30
C ALA A 351 -49.28 36.80 -50.39
N GLN A 352 -49.95 36.62 -49.25
CA GLN A 352 -51.25 36.00 -49.17
C GLN A 352 -52.30 36.80 -49.96
N ASP A 353 -52.31 38.12 -49.80
CA ASP A 353 -53.24 39.03 -50.49
C ASP A 353 -53.01 39.05 -52.02
N ALA A 354 -51.78 38.84 -52.49
CA ALA A 354 -51.48 38.71 -53.92
C ALA A 354 -51.88 37.34 -54.49
N GLU A 355 -51.80 36.27 -53.69
CA GLU A 355 -52.23 34.92 -54.07
C GLU A 355 -53.76 34.79 -54.10
N ASP A 356 -54.45 35.38 -53.12
CA ASP A 356 -55.91 35.35 -53.02
C ASP A 356 -56.57 36.08 -54.21
N ASP A 357 -56.04 37.25 -54.61
CA ASP A 357 -56.51 37.98 -55.80
C ASP A 357 -56.27 37.20 -57.10
N LEU A 358 -55.11 36.54 -57.22
CA LEU A 358 -54.77 35.74 -58.41
C LEU A 358 -55.70 34.51 -58.54
N ALA A 359 -56.16 33.96 -57.41
CA ALA A 359 -57.06 32.82 -57.37
C ALA A 359 -58.48 33.13 -57.91
N GLU A 360 -58.88 34.40 -58.05
CA GLU A 360 -60.21 34.77 -58.57
C GLU A 360 -60.37 34.51 -60.08
N ALA A 361 -59.29 34.70 -60.85
CA ALA A 361 -59.29 34.52 -62.31
C ALA A 361 -58.74 33.16 -62.76
N MET A 362 -57.97 32.48 -61.91
CA MET A 362 -57.32 31.21 -62.25
C MET A 362 -58.32 30.09 -62.63
N PRO A 363 -59.49 29.91 -61.96
CA PRO A 363 -60.45 28.87 -62.31
C PRO A 363 -61.06 29.05 -63.69
N ALA A 364 -61.44 30.29 -64.04
CA ALA A 364 -62.02 30.61 -65.34
C ALA A 364 -61.00 30.40 -66.48
N LEU A 365 -59.73 30.68 -66.22
CA LEU A 365 -58.66 30.48 -67.18
C LEU A 365 -58.31 28.99 -67.37
N LEU A 366 -58.25 28.22 -66.28
CA LEU A 366 -58.04 26.77 -66.34
C LEU A 366 -59.21 26.05 -67.03
N GLU A 367 -60.45 26.50 -66.80
CA GLU A 367 -61.64 25.99 -67.49
C GLU A 367 -61.58 26.27 -69.00
N ALA A 368 -61.19 27.49 -69.38
CA ALA A 368 -60.97 27.85 -70.78
C ALA A 368 -59.86 27.02 -71.45
N GLU A 369 -58.70 26.85 -70.81
CA GLU A 369 -57.61 26.02 -71.33
C GLU A 369 -58.04 24.55 -71.48
N LYS A 370 -58.83 24.03 -70.52
CA LYS A 370 -59.38 22.68 -70.59
C LYS A 370 -60.36 22.52 -71.75
N SER A 371 -61.22 23.50 -71.97
CA SER A 371 -62.16 23.51 -73.10
C SER A 371 -61.45 23.63 -74.46
N LEU A 372 -60.35 24.38 -74.55
CA LEU A 372 -59.54 24.44 -75.78
C LEU A 372 -58.85 23.11 -76.09
N LYS A 373 -58.29 22.43 -75.09
CA LYS A 373 -57.64 21.11 -75.25
C LYS A 373 -58.62 20.00 -75.63
N ALA A 374 -59.92 20.21 -75.44
CA ALA A 374 -60.97 19.25 -75.83
C ALA A 374 -61.41 19.38 -77.29
N LEU A 375 -60.92 20.37 -78.04
CA LEU A 375 -61.17 20.53 -79.47
C LEU A 375 -60.21 19.68 -80.29
N ASN A 376 -60.74 19.02 -81.33
CA ASN A 376 -59.94 18.23 -82.27
C ASN A 376 -59.74 18.98 -83.59
N LYS A 377 -58.72 18.58 -84.36
CA LYS A 377 -58.38 19.16 -85.67
C LYS A 377 -59.57 19.26 -86.65
N ASN A 378 -60.47 18.27 -86.59
CA ASN A 378 -61.64 18.20 -87.46
C ASN A 378 -62.62 19.34 -87.16
N ASP A 379 -62.86 19.67 -85.89
CA ASP A 379 -63.81 20.70 -85.46
C ASP A 379 -63.42 22.09 -85.99
N ILE A 380 -62.11 22.38 -86.10
CA ILE A 380 -61.58 23.63 -86.64
C ILE A 380 -61.67 23.66 -88.17
N SER A 381 -61.43 22.52 -88.82
CA SER A 381 -61.55 22.40 -90.28
C SER A 381 -63.00 22.56 -90.77
N GLU A 382 -63.99 22.16 -89.97
CA GLU A 382 -65.42 22.34 -90.26
C GLU A 382 -65.80 23.82 -90.27
N VAL A 383 -65.33 24.61 -89.30
CA VAL A 383 -65.59 26.06 -89.24
C VAL A 383 -65.00 26.79 -90.45
N ARG A 384 -63.82 26.35 -90.92
CA ARG A 384 -63.16 26.92 -92.11
C ARG A 384 -63.88 26.61 -93.42
N ALA A 385 -64.53 25.44 -93.54
CA ALA A 385 -65.18 24.99 -94.78
C ALA A 385 -66.50 25.72 -95.09
N LEU A 386 -66.99 26.58 -94.21
CA LEU A 386 -68.24 27.33 -94.36
C LEU A 386 -68.13 28.43 -95.43
N LYS A 387 -68.79 28.25 -96.57
CA LYS A 387 -68.83 29.25 -97.68
C LYS A 387 -69.65 30.51 -97.37
N LYS A 388 -70.65 30.42 -96.47
CA LYS A 388 -71.41 31.54 -95.90
C LYS A 388 -71.60 31.29 -94.39
N PRO A 389 -70.76 31.85 -93.52
CA PRO A 389 -70.82 31.58 -92.08
C PRO A 389 -72.03 32.25 -91.40
N PRO A 390 -72.63 31.61 -90.37
CA PRO A 390 -73.62 32.25 -89.50
C PRO A 390 -73.01 33.43 -88.71
N ALA A 391 -73.82 34.45 -88.40
CA ALA A 391 -73.37 35.68 -87.73
C ALA A 391 -72.59 35.43 -86.42
N GLY A 392 -73.00 34.45 -85.61
CA GLY A 392 -72.31 34.11 -84.35
C GLY A 392 -70.91 33.51 -84.55
N VAL A 393 -70.66 32.80 -85.65
CA VAL A 393 -69.34 32.22 -85.97
C VAL A 393 -68.39 33.30 -86.48
N VAL A 394 -68.90 34.26 -87.25
CA VAL A 394 -68.11 35.42 -87.70
C VAL A 394 -67.60 36.17 -86.48
N LEU A 395 -68.48 36.60 -85.56
CA LEU A 395 -68.12 37.37 -84.36
C LEU A 395 -67.04 36.69 -83.50
N VAL A 396 -67.08 35.35 -83.34
CA VAL A 396 -66.05 34.56 -82.62
C VAL A 396 -64.69 34.62 -83.30
N ILE A 397 -64.66 34.47 -84.62
CA ILE A 397 -63.40 34.58 -85.36
C ILE A 397 -62.88 36.02 -85.35
N GLU A 398 -63.74 37.03 -85.42
CA GLU A 398 -63.31 38.44 -85.31
C GLU A 398 -62.70 38.73 -83.93
N ALA A 399 -63.36 38.31 -82.86
CA ALA A 399 -62.89 38.52 -81.50
C ALA A 399 -61.54 37.83 -81.25
N ILE A 400 -61.34 36.62 -81.77
CA ILE A 400 -60.04 35.93 -81.66
C ILE A 400 -58.97 36.61 -82.50
N CYS A 401 -59.30 37.10 -83.70
CA CYS A 401 -58.37 37.89 -84.52
C CYS A 401 -57.94 39.15 -83.79
N ILE A 402 -58.86 39.82 -83.10
CA ILE A 402 -58.56 41.01 -82.27
C ILE A 402 -57.69 40.61 -81.08
N ALA A 403 -58.01 39.51 -80.38
CA ALA A 403 -57.22 39.01 -79.25
C ALA A 403 -55.78 38.62 -79.64
N MET A 404 -55.59 38.04 -80.83
CA MET A 404 -54.26 37.67 -81.36
C MET A 404 -53.58 38.79 -82.17
N GLY A 405 -54.16 39.99 -82.26
CA GLY A 405 -53.56 41.16 -82.91
C GLY A 405 -53.52 41.12 -84.45
N VAL A 406 -54.40 40.36 -85.09
CA VAL A 406 -54.44 40.20 -86.56
C VAL A 406 -55.24 41.33 -87.22
N ALA A 407 -54.65 41.99 -88.21
CA ALA A 407 -55.23 43.16 -88.88
C ALA A 407 -56.38 42.78 -89.86
N PRO A 408 -57.46 43.59 -89.95
CA PRO A 408 -58.57 43.33 -90.86
C PRO A 408 -58.24 43.65 -92.32
N ASN A 409 -58.93 42.98 -93.26
CA ASN A 409 -58.94 43.36 -94.67
C ASN A 409 -60.06 44.38 -94.93
N ARG A 410 -59.79 45.45 -95.69
CA ARG A 410 -60.80 46.48 -95.99
C ARG A 410 -61.53 46.18 -97.29
N VAL A 411 -62.83 45.86 -97.21
CA VAL A 411 -63.68 45.57 -98.37
C VAL A 411 -64.75 46.66 -98.58
N PRO A 412 -65.19 46.93 -99.84
CA PRO A 412 -66.28 47.88 -100.10
C PRO A 412 -67.60 47.35 -99.54
N GLY A 413 -68.32 48.15 -98.74
CA GLY A 413 -69.62 47.81 -98.17
C GLY A 413 -70.79 47.98 -99.16
N GLU A 414 -72.00 47.60 -98.76
CA GLU A 414 -73.22 47.63 -99.60
C GLU A 414 -73.74 49.05 -99.93
N LYS A 415 -73.14 50.11 -99.37
CA LYS A 415 -73.41 51.52 -99.73
C LYS A 415 -72.18 52.15 -100.40
N ILE A 416 -72.39 52.92 -101.47
CA ILE A 416 -71.33 53.63 -102.20
C ILE A 416 -70.60 54.59 -101.23
N GLY A 417 -69.36 54.24 -100.86
CA GLY A 417 -68.49 55.03 -99.99
C GLY A 417 -68.17 54.44 -98.61
N GLU A 418 -68.79 53.33 -98.20
CA GLU A 418 -68.54 52.69 -96.90
C GLU A 418 -67.47 51.58 -97.03
N LYS A 419 -66.43 51.60 -96.18
CA LYS A 419 -65.40 50.54 -96.11
C LYS A 419 -65.62 49.74 -94.84
N VAL A 420 -66.00 48.47 -94.98
CA VAL A 420 -66.22 47.56 -93.85
C VAL A 420 -64.94 46.76 -93.62
N ASN A 421 -64.56 46.61 -92.35
CA ASN A 421 -63.43 45.78 -91.96
C ASN A 421 -63.88 44.31 -91.96
N ASP A 422 -63.36 43.53 -92.91
CA ASP A 422 -63.57 42.09 -92.99
C ASP A 422 -62.47 41.36 -92.19
N PHE A 423 -62.87 40.83 -91.03
CA PHE A 423 -62.03 39.99 -90.19
C PHE A 423 -62.18 38.49 -90.53
N TRP A 424 -63.13 38.10 -91.38
CA TRP A 424 -63.37 36.71 -91.75
C TRP A 424 -62.27 36.17 -92.68
N THR A 425 -61.82 36.96 -93.64
CA THR A 425 -60.75 36.55 -94.57
C THR A 425 -59.38 36.36 -93.87
N PRO A 426 -58.90 37.31 -93.03
CA PRO A 426 -57.72 37.06 -92.19
C PRO A 426 -57.93 35.96 -91.15
N GLY A 427 -59.12 35.84 -90.57
CA GLY A 427 -59.44 34.82 -89.58
C GLY A 427 -59.44 33.39 -90.14
N THR A 428 -59.95 33.18 -91.35
CA THR A 428 -59.86 31.88 -92.03
C THR A 428 -58.42 31.50 -92.41
N ALA A 429 -57.52 32.48 -92.59
CA ALA A 429 -56.09 32.22 -92.78
C ALA A 429 -55.41 31.68 -91.50
N LEU A 430 -55.87 32.09 -90.31
CA LEU A 430 -55.40 31.56 -89.02
C LEU A 430 -55.84 30.11 -88.78
N LEU A 431 -57.01 29.74 -89.29
CA LEU A 431 -57.57 28.39 -89.20
C LEU A 431 -56.98 27.42 -90.24
N VAL A 432 -55.98 27.84 -91.04
CA VAL A 432 -55.32 26.98 -92.06
C VAL A 432 -54.58 25.81 -91.41
N ASN A 433 -53.92 26.08 -90.28
CA ASN A 433 -53.16 25.11 -89.50
C ASN A 433 -53.79 24.94 -88.10
N PRO A 434 -54.75 24.00 -87.92
CA PRO A 434 -55.48 23.84 -86.65
C PRO A 434 -54.58 23.59 -85.43
N ASP A 435 -53.51 22.80 -85.60
CA ASP A 435 -52.60 22.43 -84.51
C ASP A 435 -51.78 23.64 -84.01
N HIS A 436 -51.31 24.49 -84.93
CA HIS A 436 -50.58 25.72 -84.59
C HIS A 436 -51.49 26.76 -83.94
N PHE A 437 -52.73 26.88 -84.42
CA PHE A 437 -53.72 27.81 -83.88
C PHE A 437 -54.09 27.46 -82.44
N LEU A 438 -54.41 26.19 -82.13
CA LEU A 438 -54.71 25.77 -80.75
C LEU A 438 -53.52 25.96 -79.80
N ASN A 439 -52.30 25.61 -80.23
CA ASN A 439 -51.11 25.83 -79.42
C ASN A 439 -50.88 27.32 -79.14
N SER A 440 -51.10 28.19 -80.13
CA SER A 440 -50.95 29.65 -79.96
C SER A 440 -51.92 30.22 -78.93
N LEU A 441 -53.11 29.64 -78.78
CA LEU A 441 -54.09 30.04 -77.75
C LEU A 441 -53.73 29.52 -76.34
N VAL A 442 -53.07 28.36 -76.25
CA VAL A 442 -52.62 27.78 -74.98
C VAL A 442 -51.35 28.44 -74.46
N THR A 443 -50.41 28.78 -75.34
CA THR A 443 -49.15 29.48 -74.99
C THR A 443 -49.31 31.00 -75.02
N TYR A 444 -50.53 31.50 -75.13
CA TYR A 444 -50.79 32.94 -75.20
C TYR A 444 -50.30 33.62 -73.92
N ASP A 445 -49.54 34.71 -74.08
CA ASP A 445 -49.04 35.51 -72.98
C ASP A 445 -50.17 36.32 -72.35
N LYS A 446 -50.86 35.65 -71.41
CA LYS A 446 -51.98 36.19 -70.62
C LYS A 446 -51.58 37.36 -69.73
N GLU A 447 -50.29 37.54 -69.44
CA GLU A 447 -49.78 38.56 -68.51
C GLU A 447 -49.44 39.88 -69.21
N ASN A 448 -49.28 39.89 -70.55
CA ASN A 448 -48.84 41.06 -71.32
C ASN A 448 -49.84 41.51 -72.41
N MET A 449 -51.15 41.48 -72.11
CA MET A 449 -52.17 42.00 -73.03
C MET A 449 -52.26 43.53 -72.97
N THR A 450 -52.29 44.22 -74.11
CA THR A 450 -52.40 45.69 -74.17
C THR A 450 -53.84 46.19 -74.02
N GLU A 451 -54.03 47.34 -73.36
CA GLU A 451 -55.34 47.97 -73.11
C GLU A 451 -56.16 48.23 -74.39
N ASP A 452 -55.48 48.43 -75.52
CA ASP A 452 -56.09 48.63 -76.84
C ASP A 452 -56.82 47.39 -77.38
N ILE A 453 -56.34 46.19 -77.04
CA ILE A 453 -56.98 44.91 -77.44
C ILE A 453 -58.25 44.70 -76.63
N VAL A 454 -58.21 44.98 -75.33
CA VAL A 454 -59.35 44.84 -74.40
C VAL A 454 -60.48 45.80 -74.75
N LYS A 455 -60.16 47.06 -75.08
CA LYS A 455 -61.16 48.06 -75.53
C LYS A 455 -61.88 47.62 -76.81
N LYS A 456 -61.18 46.95 -77.72
CA LYS A 456 -61.75 46.42 -78.97
C LYS A 456 -62.57 45.15 -78.74
N LEU A 457 -62.26 44.35 -77.72
CA LEU A 457 -63.02 43.14 -77.36
C LEU A 457 -64.29 43.41 -76.56
N LYS A 458 -64.36 44.53 -75.83
CA LYS A 458 -65.50 44.89 -74.96
C LYS A 458 -66.87 44.87 -75.68
N PRO A 459 -67.04 45.47 -76.88
CA PRO A 459 -68.32 45.43 -77.59
C PRO A 459 -68.76 44.02 -78.01
N TYR A 460 -67.80 43.10 -78.19
CA TYR A 460 -68.09 41.71 -78.53
C TYR A 460 -68.53 40.93 -77.30
N ILE A 461 -67.86 41.08 -76.16
CA ILE A 461 -68.17 40.37 -74.91
C ILE A 461 -69.55 40.77 -74.34
N GLU A 462 -69.95 42.03 -74.51
CA GLU A 462 -71.25 42.54 -74.07
C GLU A 462 -72.40 42.19 -75.04
N ASN A 463 -72.11 41.70 -76.25
CA ASN A 463 -73.12 41.35 -77.24
C ASN A 463 -73.86 40.05 -76.86
N PRO A 464 -75.21 40.04 -76.75
CA PRO A 464 -75.99 38.83 -76.43
C PRO A 464 -75.76 37.66 -77.40
N GLN A 465 -75.38 37.93 -78.65
CA GLN A 465 -75.09 36.89 -79.65
C GLN A 465 -73.71 36.24 -79.47
N PHE A 466 -72.85 36.80 -78.61
CA PHE A 466 -71.48 36.36 -78.32
C PHE A 466 -71.36 35.78 -76.89
N GLN A 467 -72.42 35.14 -76.41
CA GLN A 467 -72.35 34.36 -75.18
C GLN A 467 -72.03 32.89 -75.48
N PRO A 468 -71.19 32.22 -74.67
CA PRO A 468 -70.84 30.82 -74.87
C PRO A 468 -72.06 29.91 -75.09
N ASN A 469 -73.13 30.11 -74.32
CA ASN A 469 -74.37 29.33 -74.39
C ASN A 469 -75.14 29.48 -75.71
N PHE A 470 -75.00 30.61 -76.40
CA PHE A 470 -75.67 30.87 -77.69
C PHE A 470 -74.82 30.37 -78.86
N VAL A 471 -73.50 30.59 -78.80
CA VAL A 471 -72.55 30.16 -79.84
C VAL A 471 -72.41 28.64 -79.90
N VAL A 472 -72.42 27.94 -78.75
CA VAL A 472 -72.35 26.46 -78.71
C VAL A 472 -73.48 25.80 -79.51
N LYS A 473 -74.68 26.40 -79.55
CA LYS A 473 -75.83 25.89 -80.33
C LYS A 473 -75.61 25.97 -81.84
N VAL A 474 -74.74 26.87 -82.29
CA VAL A 474 -74.41 27.09 -83.71
C VAL A 474 -73.15 26.31 -84.09
N SER A 475 -72.13 26.28 -83.23
CA SER A 475 -70.92 25.47 -83.40
C SER A 475 -70.24 25.22 -82.05
N LYS A 476 -69.99 23.93 -81.74
CA LYS A 476 -69.29 23.52 -80.51
C LYS A 476 -67.86 24.04 -80.44
N ALA A 477 -67.17 24.11 -81.58
CA ALA A 477 -65.82 24.64 -81.70
C ALA A 477 -65.76 26.14 -81.37
N CYS A 478 -66.68 26.92 -81.94
CA CYS A 478 -66.77 28.35 -81.69
C CYS A 478 -67.19 28.67 -80.25
N GLY A 479 -67.97 27.78 -79.61
CA GLY A 479 -68.32 27.89 -78.20
C GLY A 479 -67.12 27.87 -77.26
N SER A 480 -66.18 26.94 -77.49
CA SER A 480 -64.97 26.81 -76.65
C SER A 480 -64.00 27.97 -76.84
N LEU A 481 -63.90 28.49 -78.08
CA LEU A 481 -63.12 29.69 -78.37
C LEU A 481 -63.73 30.97 -77.77
N CYS A 482 -65.06 31.02 -77.67
CA CYS A 482 -65.77 32.08 -76.98
C CYS A 482 -65.48 32.05 -75.46
N VAL A 483 -65.54 30.88 -74.81
CA VAL A 483 -65.18 30.73 -73.38
C VAL A 483 -63.74 31.20 -73.10
N TRP A 484 -62.79 30.87 -73.98
CA TRP A 484 -61.41 31.34 -73.86
C TRP A 484 -61.26 32.85 -73.97
N THR A 485 -61.97 33.47 -74.92
CA THR A 485 -61.93 34.93 -75.10
C THR A 485 -62.50 35.66 -73.88
N HIS A 486 -63.57 35.14 -73.28
CA HIS A 486 -64.16 35.65 -72.03
C HIS A 486 -63.20 35.46 -70.83
N ALA A 487 -62.54 34.31 -70.73
CA ALA A 487 -61.62 34.01 -69.62
C ALA A 487 -60.36 34.89 -69.65
N ILE A 488 -59.79 35.15 -70.84
CA ILE A 488 -58.64 36.05 -70.99
C ILE A 488 -59.00 37.50 -70.70
N TYR A 489 -60.17 37.94 -71.14
CA TYR A 489 -60.69 39.26 -70.80
C TYR A 489 -60.84 39.42 -69.27
N LYS A 490 -61.39 38.42 -68.57
CA LYS A 490 -61.51 38.44 -67.11
C LYS A 490 -60.14 38.43 -66.41
N PHE A 491 -59.19 37.62 -66.90
CA PHE A 491 -57.84 37.54 -66.33
C PHE A 491 -57.09 38.86 -66.36
N TYR A 492 -57.23 39.66 -67.42
CA TYR A 492 -56.56 40.96 -67.53
C TYR A 492 -56.97 41.95 -66.44
N PHE A 493 -58.26 42.07 -66.12
CA PHE A 493 -58.71 42.97 -65.06
C PHE A 493 -58.22 42.55 -63.68
N VAL A 494 -58.15 41.23 -63.43
CA VAL A 494 -57.63 40.69 -62.16
C VAL A 494 -56.10 40.86 -62.09
N TYR A 495 -55.38 40.60 -63.18
CA TYR A 495 -53.92 40.74 -63.24
C TYR A 495 -53.46 42.19 -63.08
N GLN A 496 -54.27 43.17 -63.54
CA GLN A 496 -54.00 44.60 -63.32
C GLN A 496 -53.96 44.96 -61.82
N ASN A 497 -54.76 44.29 -60.98
CA ASN A 497 -54.78 44.48 -59.53
C ASN A 497 -53.62 43.75 -58.82
N VAL A 498 -53.19 42.59 -59.33
CA VAL A 498 -52.12 41.76 -58.75
C VAL A 498 -50.72 42.31 -59.05
N ARG A 499 -50.51 42.94 -60.21
CA ARG A 499 -49.22 43.49 -60.64
C ARG A 499 -48.56 44.45 -59.62
N PRO A 500 -49.25 45.50 -59.10
CA PRO A 500 -48.66 46.37 -58.09
C PRO A 500 -48.39 45.65 -56.76
N LYS A 501 -49.16 44.60 -56.42
CA LYS A 501 -48.92 43.79 -55.20
C LYS A 501 -47.66 42.93 -55.34
N LYS A 502 -47.39 42.36 -56.52
CA LYS A 502 -46.14 41.63 -56.82
C LYS A 502 -44.89 42.53 -56.75
N GLU A 503 -44.97 43.75 -57.27
CA GLU A 503 -43.85 44.71 -57.19
C GLU A 503 -43.58 45.12 -55.73
N LYS A 504 -44.63 45.41 -54.96
CA LYS A 504 -44.52 45.69 -53.51
C LYS A 504 -43.98 44.51 -52.71
N LEU A 505 -44.38 43.28 -53.05
CA LEU A 505 -43.85 42.06 -52.45
C LEU A 505 -42.34 41.92 -52.69
N ALA A 506 -41.88 42.22 -53.91
CA ALA A 506 -40.46 42.14 -54.26
C ALA A 506 -39.62 43.18 -53.49
N GLU A 507 -40.14 44.39 -53.29
CA GLU A 507 -39.51 45.43 -52.47
C GLU A 507 -39.47 45.05 -50.99
N ALA A 508 -40.59 44.58 -50.42
CA ALA A 508 -40.67 44.15 -49.04
C ALA A 508 -39.73 42.96 -48.74
N ASN A 509 -39.60 42.01 -49.68
CA ASN A 509 -38.66 40.88 -49.56
C ASN A 509 -37.19 41.33 -49.57
N ARG A 510 -36.83 42.36 -50.35
CA ARG A 510 -35.46 42.92 -50.34
C ARG A 510 -35.15 43.55 -48.99
N GLU A 511 -36.06 44.33 -48.44
CA GLU A 511 -35.87 44.92 -47.11
C GLU A 511 -35.77 43.86 -46.01
N LEU A 512 -36.60 42.82 -46.10
CA LEU A 512 -36.58 41.69 -45.19
C LEU A 512 -35.24 40.95 -45.25
N ASP A 513 -34.69 40.72 -46.44
CA ASP A 513 -33.39 40.07 -46.60
C ASP A 513 -32.24 40.90 -45.99
N ILE A 514 -32.24 42.22 -46.20
CA ILE A 514 -31.27 43.13 -45.55
C ILE A 514 -31.37 43.03 -44.02
N THR A 515 -32.59 43.07 -43.46
CA THR A 515 -32.76 42.96 -42.00
C THR A 515 -32.39 41.59 -41.45
N LYS A 516 -32.61 40.50 -42.20
CA LYS A 516 -32.17 39.15 -41.83
C LYS A 516 -30.65 39.01 -41.85
N GLN A 517 -29.97 39.64 -42.81
CA GLN A 517 -28.51 39.67 -42.87
C GLN A 517 -27.91 40.45 -41.69
N ALA A 518 -28.50 41.59 -41.33
CA ALA A 518 -28.11 42.37 -40.16
C ALA A 518 -28.29 41.54 -38.86
N LEU A 519 -29.47 40.94 -38.66
CA LEU A 519 -29.76 40.09 -37.51
C LEU A 519 -28.78 38.90 -37.41
N LYS A 520 -28.42 38.30 -38.55
CA LYS A 520 -27.44 37.22 -38.59
C LYS A 520 -26.06 37.70 -38.15
N ALA A 521 -25.59 38.84 -38.67
CA ALA A 521 -24.30 39.41 -38.27
C ALA A 521 -24.26 39.74 -36.76
N THR A 522 -25.34 40.27 -36.21
CA THR A 522 -25.47 40.56 -34.77
C THR A 522 -25.48 39.28 -33.93
N ARG A 523 -26.17 38.22 -34.39
CA ARG A 523 -26.16 36.89 -33.75
C ARG A 523 -24.80 36.22 -33.81
N ASP A 524 -24.10 36.29 -34.93
CA ASP A 524 -22.75 35.72 -35.10
C ASP A 524 -21.76 36.43 -34.16
N ARG A 525 -21.83 37.77 -34.07
CA ARG A 525 -21.02 38.56 -33.12
C ARG A 525 -21.33 38.23 -31.67
N MET A 526 -22.60 38.02 -31.33
CA MET A 526 -23.00 37.59 -29.99
C MET A 526 -22.43 36.21 -29.66
N ALA A 527 -22.49 35.26 -30.61
CA ALA A 527 -21.95 33.91 -30.43
C ALA A 527 -20.43 33.91 -30.21
N GLU A 528 -19.67 34.75 -30.94
CA GLU A 528 -18.23 34.91 -30.72
C GLU A 528 -17.90 35.44 -29.32
N ILE A 529 -18.62 36.49 -28.86
CA ILE A 529 -18.40 37.06 -27.53
C ILE A 529 -18.81 36.06 -26.44
N MET A 530 -19.92 35.32 -26.63
CA MET A 530 -20.34 34.26 -25.71
C MET A 530 -19.30 33.13 -25.62
N ALA A 531 -18.75 32.68 -26.74
CA ALA A 531 -17.70 31.66 -26.75
C ALA A 531 -16.42 32.15 -26.03
N GLY A 532 -16.05 33.42 -26.23
CA GLY A 532 -14.95 34.05 -25.50
C GLY A 532 -15.22 34.15 -23.99
N LEU A 533 -16.45 34.49 -23.60
CA LEU A 533 -16.87 34.56 -22.21
C LEU A 533 -16.84 33.18 -21.54
N GLU A 534 -17.33 32.14 -22.23
CA GLU A 534 -17.29 30.75 -21.74
C GLU A 534 -15.86 30.26 -21.55
N ALA A 535 -14.96 30.57 -22.50
CA ALA A 535 -13.54 30.23 -22.38
C ALA A 535 -12.89 30.94 -21.17
N LEU A 536 -13.14 32.24 -20.99
CA LEU A 536 -12.65 32.99 -19.84
C LEU A 536 -13.24 32.48 -18.51
N GLN A 537 -14.52 32.08 -18.48
CA GLN A 537 -15.13 31.48 -17.30
C GLN A 537 -14.50 30.13 -16.95
N GLN A 538 -14.16 29.30 -17.94
CA GLN A 538 -13.45 28.04 -17.71
C GLN A 538 -12.03 28.28 -17.18
N GLU A 539 -11.28 29.18 -17.80
CA GLU A 539 -9.92 29.51 -17.35
C GLU A 539 -9.92 30.17 -15.95
N LEU A 540 -10.94 30.97 -15.61
CA LEU A 540 -11.14 31.46 -14.24
C LEU A 540 -11.36 30.31 -13.26
N ARG A 541 -12.24 29.35 -13.58
CA ARG A 541 -12.50 28.20 -12.69
C ARG A 541 -11.23 27.38 -12.43
N VAL A 542 -10.45 27.11 -13.46
CA VAL A 542 -9.17 26.40 -13.31
C VAL A 542 -8.21 27.21 -12.43
N THR A 543 -8.08 28.51 -12.68
CA THR A 543 -7.19 29.39 -11.90
C THR A 543 -7.65 29.50 -10.43
N GLU A 544 -8.96 29.55 -10.17
CA GLU A 544 -9.52 29.57 -8.81
C GLU A 544 -9.31 28.23 -8.09
N GLU A 545 -9.43 27.10 -8.77
CA GLU A 545 -9.14 25.77 -8.23
C GLU A 545 -7.66 25.62 -7.88
N GLU A 546 -6.74 26.03 -8.79
CA GLU A 546 -5.30 26.03 -8.54
C GLU A 546 -4.91 26.95 -7.38
N LYS A 547 -5.50 28.15 -7.33
CA LYS A 547 -5.32 29.09 -6.21
C LYS A 547 -5.81 28.48 -4.89
N ALA A 548 -7.01 27.91 -4.87
CA ALA A 548 -7.56 27.29 -3.65
C ALA A 548 -6.71 26.11 -3.17
N GLU A 549 -6.18 25.30 -4.10
CA GLU A 549 -5.26 24.21 -3.77
C GLU A 549 -3.93 24.74 -3.20
N LEU A 550 -3.36 25.78 -3.81
CA LEU A 550 -2.15 26.44 -3.31
C LEU A 550 -2.38 27.09 -1.94
N GLU A 551 -3.52 27.75 -1.71
CA GLU A 551 -3.91 28.31 -0.41
C GLU A 551 -4.03 27.22 0.66
N ALA A 552 -4.70 26.11 0.33
CA ALA A 552 -4.84 24.97 1.25
C ALA A 552 -3.49 24.31 1.58
N ARG A 553 -2.62 24.14 0.59
CA ARG A 553 -1.26 23.60 0.79
C ARG A 553 -0.40 24.52 1.64
N ALA A 554 -0.45 25.84 1.40
CA ALA A 554 0.28 26.84 2.17
C ALA A 554 -0.18 26.85 3.64
N GLN A 555 -1.50 26.88 3.88
CA GLN A 555 -2.05 26.84 5.23
C GLN A 555 -1.66 25.57 5.97
N LEU A 556 -1.75 24.41 5.30
CA LEU A 556 -1.33 23.14 5.88
C LEU A 556 0.17 23.14 6.24
N CYS A 557 1.01 23.75 5.41
CA CYS A 557 2.43 23.91 5.70
C CYS A 557 2.66 24.82 6.92
N GLU A 558 1.99 25.97 7.02
CA GLU A 558 2.09 26.85 8.19
C GLU A 558 1.65 26.13 9.48
N ASP A 559 0.50 25.45 9.45
CA ASP A 559 -0.01 24.70 10.61
C ASP A 559 0.93 23.57 11.03
N ARG A 560 1.58 22.90 10.06
CA ARG A 560 2.58 21.85 10.34
C ARG A 560 3.85 22.45 10.92
N MET A 561 4.35 23.55 10.35
CA MET A 561 5.53 24.25 10.84
C MET A 561 5.33 24.77 12.26
N ASP A 562 4.18 25.37 12.57
CA ASP A 562 3.89 25.88 13.91
C ASP A 562 3.83 24.76 14.95
N ARG A 563 3.16 23.65 14.63
CA ARG A 563 3.13 22.46 15.48
C ARG A 563 4.54 21.90 15.69
N ALA A 564 5.32 21.78 14.62
CA ALA A 564 6.67 21.25 14.69
C ALA A 564 7.61 22.18 15.47
N ARG A 565 7.51 23.51 15.32
CA ARG A 565 8.27 24.49 16.12
C ARG A 565 7.93 24.42 17.60
N ARG A 566 6.66 24.26 17.96
CA ARG A 566 6.24 24.08 19.37
C ARG A 566 6.81 22.77 19.94
N LEU A 567 6.77 21.69 19.18
CA LEU A 567 7.35 20.40 19.59
C LEU A 567 8.86 20.48 19.73
N LEU A 568 9.58 21.03 18.74
CA LEU A 568 11.03 21.20 18.79
C LEU A 568 11.44 22.12 19.94
N GLY A 569 10.73 23.23 20.16
CA GLY A 569 10.97 24.12 21.29
C GLY A 569 10.74 23.44 22.64
N GLY A 570 9.66 22.67 22.78
CA GLY A 570 9.35 21.93 24.01
C GLY A 570 10.32 20.77 24.30
N VAL A 571 10.91 20.19 23.26
CA VAL A 571 11.85 19.07 23.38
C VAL A 571 13.32 19.54 23.33
N ALA A 572 13.61 20.80 23.04
CA ALA A 572 14.98 21.32 22.94
C ALA A 572 15.78 21.15 24.25
N SER A 573 15.16 21.38 25.41
CA SER A 573 15.81 21.15 26.71
C SER A 573 16.07 19.65 26.94
N GLU A 574 15.14 18.79 26.56
CA GLU A 574 15.28 17.33 26.63
C GLU A 574 16.34 16.82 25.66
N GLN A 575 16.49 17.42 24.48
CA GLN A 575 17.54 17.09 23.52
C GLN A 575 18.93 17.33 24.13
N GLY A 576 19.15 18.49 24.76
CA GLY A 576 20.40 18.79 25.47
C GLY A 576 20.68 17.77 26.58
N ARG A 577 19.65 17.42 27.36
CA ARG A 577 19.74 16.39 28.41
C ARG A 577 20.03 14.99 27.84
N TRP A 578 19.44 14.60 26.73
CA TRP A 578 19.69 13.29 26.11
C TRP A 578 21.12 13.20 25.58
N VAL A 579 21.66 14.28 25.01
CA VAL A 579 23.06 14.35 24.59
C VAL A 579 24.01 14.21 25.79
N SER A 580 23.74 14.92 26.90
CA SER A 580 24.57 14.78 28.11
C SER A 580 24.48 13.36 28.69
N THR A 581 23.28 12.80 28.75
CA THR A 581 23.03 11.44 29.28
C THR A 581 23.73 10.37 28.43
N VAL A 582 23.72 10.51 27.09
CA VAL A 582 24.45 9.59 26.21
C VAL A 582 25.96 9.65 26.47
N ARG A 583 26.54 10.85 26.62
CA ARG A 583 27.96 11.01 26.98
C ARG A 583 28.29 10.40 28.34
N GLU A 584 27.43 10.64 29.34
CA GLU A 584 27.58 10.05 30.68
C GLU A 584 27.53 8.52 30.60
N LEU A 585 26.55 7.94 29.90
CA LEU A 585 26.45 6.48 29.72
C LEU A 585 27.64 5.89 28.94
N GLU A 586 28.18 6.61 27.96
CA GLU A 586 29.37 6.18 27.23
C GLU A 586 30.62 6.18 28.11
N SER A 587 30.85 7.25 28.87
CA SER A 587 31.94 7.30 29.85
C SER A 587 31.76 6.25 30.96
N GLY A 588 30.53 6.04 31.41
CA GLY A 588 30.18 5.07 32.44
C GLY A 588 30.46 3.62 32.01
N LYS A 589 30.44 3.31 30.71
CA LYS A 589 30.80 1.96 30.22
C LYS A 589 32.25 1.58 30.51
N GLU A 590 33.16 2.55 30.50
CA GLU A 590 34.56 2.30 30.82
C GLU A 590 34.73 2.05 32.32
N ALA A 591 34.08 2.88 33.16
CA ALA A 591 34.06 2.73 34.61
C ALA A 591 33.34 1.44 35.07
N LEU A 592 32.37 0.97 34.29
CA LEU A 592 31.53 -0.20 34.59
C LEU A 592 32.34 -1.46 34.93
N LEU A 593 33.50 -1.63 34.27
CA LEU A 593 34.37 -2.78 34.50
C LEU A 593 34.84 -2.87 35.96
N GLY A 594 35.19 -1.72 36.56
CA GLY A 594 35.63 -1.61 37.94
C GLY A 594 34.46 -1.59 38.92
N ASP A 595 33.41 -0.80 38.63
CA ASP A 595 32.25 -0.66 39.52
C ASP A 595 31.53 -1.99 39.76
N ILE A 596 31.39 -2.80 38.71
CA ILE A 596 30.77 -4.12 38.83
C ILE A 596 31.70 -5.08 39.57
N LEU A 597 33.01 -4.95 39.43
CA LEU A 597 33.96 -5.79 40.14
C LEU A 597 33.87 -5.55 41.66
N VAL A 598 33.83 -4.28 42.07
CA VAL A 598 33.64 -3.89 43.48
C VAL A 598 32.26 -4.35 43.99
N SER A 599 31.21 -4.14 43.21
CA SER A 599 29.83 -4.51 43.57
C SER A 599 29.65 -6.03 43.71
N ALA A 600 30.24 -6.81 42.81
CA ALA A 600 30.26 -8.27 42.87
C ALA A 600 31.11 -8.75 44.06
N GLY A 601 32.22 -8.06 44.33
CA GLY A 601 33.07 -8.25 45.51
C GLY A 601 32.27 -8.15 46.81
N GLN A 602 31.48 -7.09 46.97
CA GLN A 602 30.63 -6.89 48.14
C GLN A 602 29.50 -7.93 48.22
N SER A 603 28.76 -8.14 47.12
CA SER A 603 27.54 -8.97 47.10
C SER A 603 27.81 -10.47 47.29
N SER A 604 28.93 -10.97 46.77
CA SER A 604 29.33 -12.39 46.92
C SER A 604 29.66 -12.76 48.37
N ARG A 605 29.98 -11.77 49.21
CA ARG A 605 30.40 -11.98 50.60
C ARG A 605 29.24 -11.92 51.60
N ASP A 606 28.17 -11.19 51.26
CA ASP A 606 27.00 -10.99 52.12
C ASP A 606 26.02 -12.18 52.12
N LYS A 607 26.05 -13.02 51.07
CA LYS A 607 25.12 -14.16 50.92
C LYS A 607 25.33 -15.31 51.91
N ARG A 608 26.41 -15.32 52.69
CA ARG A 608 26.66 -16.38 53.68
C ARG A 608 26.34 -15.86 55.08
N ARG A 609 25.10 -16.10 55.50
CA ARG A 609 24.72 -16.02 56.92
C ARG A 609 25.70 -16.89 57.72
N PRO A 610 26.21 -16.41 58.86
CA PRO A 610 26.90 -17.27 59.82
C PRO A 610 25.92 -18.36 60.23
N VAL A 611 26.31 -19.62 60.00
CA VAL A 611 25.60 -20.79 60.56
C VAL A 611 25.85 -20.82 62.06
#